data_AF-A0A0D0BC35-F1
#
_entry.id   AF-A0A0D0BC35-F1
#
_cell.length_a   1.000
_cell.length_b   1.000
_cell.length_c   1.000
_cell.angle_alpha   90.00
_cell.angle_beta   90.00
_cell.angle_gamma   90.00
#
_symmetry.space_group_name_H-M   'P 1'
#
loop_
_entity.id
_entity.type
_entity.pdbx_description
1 polymer ?
#
loop_
_entity_poly.entity_id
_entity_poly.type
_entity_poly.pdbx_seq_one_letter_code
_entity_poly.pdbx_strand_id
1 'polypeptide(L)'
;MKFSFPATGIVLAAAAARVSAGTFISPAAGSTISSSEPFNFTWVSGRYFKESSNSVTVLLSANWDSSQEGIILTQDLASTAPGIGESGPTYFAELTPGFVASSSHTGEFQLVVVENFNAFGGSPALSVQYQTITLS
;
A
#
# COMPACT_ATOMS: atom_id res chain seq x y z
N MET A 1 14.70 -13.01 13.08
CA MET A 1 14.70 -11.75 13.86
C MET A 1 13.26 -11.31 14.01
N LYS A 2 12.80 -10.98 15.22
CA LYS A 2 11.41 -10.57 15.49
C LYS A 2 11.40 -9.04 15.48
N PHE A 3 10.98 -8.45 14.37
CA PHE A 3 10.89 -7.00 14.24
C PHE A 3 9.70 -6.51 15.07
N SER A 4 9.97 -5.68 16.08
CA SER A 4 8.94 -5.04 16.91
C SER A 4 8.65 -3.67 16.31
N PHE A 5 7.55 -3.56 15.57
CA PHE A 5 7.09 -2.28 15.02
C PHE A 5 6.40 -1.45 16.12
N PRO A 6 6.61 -0.13 16.19
CA PRO A 6 5.87 0.74 17.11
C PRO A 6 4.38 0.76 16.74
N ALA A 7 3.54 1.01 17.75
CA ALA A 7 2.12 0.64 17.90
C ALA A 7 1.07 1.25 16.93
N THR A 8 1.45 1.65 15.71
CA THR A 8 0.52 2.12 14.66
C THR A 8 0.32 1.08 13.55
N GLY A 9 0.29 -0.21 13.91
CA GLY A 9 -0.10 -1.29 13.00
C GLY A 9 -1.61 -1.41 12.92
N ILE A 10 -2.17 -1.43 11.70
CA ILE A 10 -3.57 -1.78 11.48
C ILE A 10 -3.67 -3.31 11.37
N VAL A 11 -4.53 -3.93 12.18
CA VAL A 11 -5.00 -5.30 11.97
C VAL A 11 -6.24 -5.22 11.08
N LEU A 12 -6.18 -5.73 9.84
CA LEU A 12 -7.34 -5.73 8.95
C LEU A 12 -8.30 -6.89 9.26
N ALA A 13 -9.56 -6.54 9.55
CA ALA A 13 -10.63 -7.51 9.82
C ALA A 13 -10.96 -8.37 8.58
N ALA A 14 -11.04 -9.68 8.78
CA ALA A 14 -10.94 -10.72 7.76
C ALA A 14 -12.22 -11.06 6.96
N ALA A 15 -13.21 -10.16 6.85
CA ALA A 15 -14.51 -10.50 6.24
C ALA A 15 -14.70 -10.06 4.78
N ALA A 16 -13.72 -9.41 4.16
CA ALA A 16 -13.82 -8.92 2.79
C ALA A 16 -13.17 -9.88 1.78
N ALA A 17 -13.84 -10.08 0.63
CA ALA A 17 -13.27 -10.83 -0.49
C ALA A 17 -12.01 -10.12 -1.00
N ARG A 18 -10.85 -10.77 -0.85
CA ARG A 18 -9.55 -10.25 -1.31
C ARG A 18 -9.44 -10.46 -2.81
N VAL A 19 -9.41 -9.37 -3.56
CA VAL A 19 -9.16 -9.37 -5.01
C VAL A 19 -7.90 -8.56 -5.27
N SER A 20 -6.96 -9.12 -6.02
CA SER A 20 -5.79 -8.39 -6.53
C SER A 20 -6.20 -7.75 -7.86
N ALA A 21 -6.18 -6.42 -7.94
CA ALA A 21 -6.62 -5.73 -9.16
C ALA A 21 -5.75 -4.54 -9.58
N GLY A 22 -4.98 -3.92 -8.69
CA GLY A 22 -4.12 -2.79 -9.06
C GLY A 22 -2.80 -3.13 -9.75
N THR A 23 -2.06 -2.10 -10.10
CA THR A 23 -0.73 -2.20 -10.70
C THR A 23 0.18 -1.13 -10.09
N PHE A 24 1.32 -1.55 -9.55
CA PHE A 24 2.37 -0.62 -9.17
C PHE A 24 3.08 -0.10 -10.42
N ILE A 25 3.19 1.22 -10.53
CA ILE A 25 4.00 1.90 -11.54
C ILE A 25 5.34 2.33 -10.93
N SER A 26 5.32 2.80 -9.68
CA SER A 26 6.51 3.18 -8.93
C SER A 26 6.31 2.95 -7.42
N PRO A 27 7.33 2.45 -6.70
CA PRO A 27 8.52 1.79 -7.24
C PRO A 27 8.14 0.55 -8.07
N ALA A 28 9.02 0.07 -8.95
CA ALA A 28 8.82 -1.22 -9.63
C ALA A 28 9.26 -2.38 -8.72
N ALA A 29 8.78 -3.60 -8.98
CA ALA A 29 9.18 -4.78 -8.22
C ALA A 29 10.71 -4.94 -8.21
N GLY A 30 11.29 -5.18 -7.03
CA GLY A 30 12.74 -5.32 -6.83
C GLY A 30 13.51 -4.00 -6.80
N SER A 31 12.85 -2.84 -6.84
CA SER A 31 13.53 -1.55 -6.71
C SER A 31 14.15 -1.37 -5.32
N THR A 32 15.27 -0.65 -5.28
CA THR A 32 15.86 -0.16 -4.03
C THR A 32 15.41 1.26 -3.77
N ILE A 33 14.93 1.55 -2.56
CA ILE A 33 14.58 2.90 -2.10
C ILE A 33 15.35 3.22 -0.81
N SER A 34 15.53 4.51 -0.54
CA SER A 34 16.13 4.95 0.72
C SER A 34 15.21 4.64 1.89
N SER A 35 15.80 4.16 2.99
CA SER A 35 15.13 3.99 4.27
C SER A 35 14.82 5.31 4.97
N SER A 36 15.33 6.46 4.48
CA SER A 36 15.21 7.75 5.18
C SER A 36 14.84 8.93 4.29
N GLU A 37 14.93 8.76 2.96
CA GLU A 37 14.58 9.81 2.02
C GLU A 37 13.22 9.56 1.37
N PRO A 38 12.52 10.61 0.94
CA PRO A 38 11.26 10.47 0.23
C PRO A 38 11.44 9.74 -1.11
N PHE A 39 10.43 8.98 -1.53
CA PHE A 39 10.37 8.33 -2.83
C PHE A 39 9.01 8.51 -3.51
N ASN A 40 9.00 8.43 -4.83
CA ASN A 40 7.77 8.52 -5.62
C ASN A 40 7.01 7.20 -5.60
N PHE A 41 5.78 7.26 -5.10
CA PHE A 41 4.81 6.20 -5.19
C PHE A 41 3.78 6.52 -6.27
N THR A 42 3.57 5.56 -7.17
CA THR A 42 2.51 5.60 -8.17
C THR A 42 1.88 4.23 -8.27
N TRP A 43 0.56 4.17 -8.07
CA TRP A 43 -0.23 2.95 -8.19
C TRP A 43 -1.53 3.25 -8.93
N VAL A 44 -1.91 2.34 -9.81
CA VAL A 44 -3.17 2.40 -10.55
C VAL A 44 -4.07 1.33 -9.96
N SER A 45 -5.26 1.73 -9.50
CA SER A 45 -6.23 0.75 -9.03
C SER A 45 -6.76 -0.07 -10.20
N GLY A 46 -7.10 -1.33 -9.98
CA GLY A 46 -7.82 -2.16 -10.97
C GLY A 46 -9.29 -1.84 -11.07
N ARG A 47 -9.76 -0.90 -10.25
CA ARG A 47 -11.16 -0.52 -10.15
C ARG A 47 -11.47 0.56 -11.17
N TYR A 48 -12.43 0.36 -12.05
CA TYR A 48 -12.74 1.31 -13.12
C TYR A 48 -13.40 2.65 -12.65
N PHE A 49 -13.79 2.78 -11.37
CA PHE A 49 -14.55 3.94 -10.88
C PHE A 49 -13.95 4.56 -9.61
N LYS A 50 -13.76 5.89 -9.61
CA LYS A 50 -13.19 6.67 -8.49
C LYS A 50 -14.01 6.58 -7.20
N GLU A 51 -15.34 6.72 -7.31
CA GLU A 51 -16.28 6.73 -6.16
C GLU A 51 -16.39 5.37 -5.46
N SER A 52 -15.75 4.37 -6.06
CA SER A 52 -15.85 3.02 -5.60
C SER A 52 -14.87 2.75 -4.47
N SER A 53 -13.73 3.47 -4.43
CA SER A 53 -12.71 3.40 -3.38
C SER A 53 -13.03 4.40 -2.27
N ASN A 54 -13.14 3.89 -1.04
CA ASN A 54 -13.41 4.68 0.15
C ASN A 54 -12.10 5.25 0.74
N SER A 55 -11.04 4.45 0.76
CA SER A 55 -9.73 4.84 1.29
C SER A 55 -8.61 4.00 0.68
N VAL A 56 -7.46 4.61 0.38
CA VAL A 56 -6.23 3.91 -0.01
C VAL A 56 -5.15 4.20 1.02
N THR A 57 -4.62 3.14 1.63
CA THR A 57 -3.52 3.18 2.59
C THR A 57 -2.30 2.50 1.99
N VAL A 58 -1.12 3.09 2.18
CA VAL A 58 0.16 2.50 1.77
C VAL A 58 1.01 2.26 3.01
N LEU A 59 1.60 1.07 3.12
CA LEU A 59 2.42 0.67 4.26
C LEU A 59 3.64 -0.17 3.83
N LEU A 60 4.65 -0.21 4.69
CA LEU A 60 5.81 -1.12 4.57
C LEU A 60 5.67 -2.28 5.54
N SER A 61 5.71 -3.50 5.04
CA SER A 61 5.69 -4.72 5.85
C SER A 61 6.97 -5.52 5.62
N ALA A 62 7.51 -6.15 6.67
CA ALA A 62 8.59 -7.12 6.47
C ALA A 62 8.06 -8.42 5.83
N ASN A 63 6.81 -8.80 6.11
CA ASN A 63 6.15 -9.97 5.55
C ASN A 63 4.63 -9.90 5.79
N TRP A 64 3.93 -9.30 4.83
CA TRP A 64 2.50 -9.10 4.83
C TRP A 64 1.70 -10.40 4.91
N ASP A 65 2.12 -11.44 4.18
CA ASP A 65 1.38 -12.71 4.13
C ASP A 65 1.29 -13.39 5.51
N SER A 66 2.32 -13.20 6.35
CA SER A 66 2.40 -13.81 7.67
C SER A 66 1.83 -12.95 8.81
N SER A 67 2.14 -11.65 8.85
CA SER A 67 1.76 -10.79 9.97
C SER A 67 0.57 -9.89 9.66
N GLN A 68 0.37 -9.51 8.40
CA GLN A 68 -0.56 -8.45 7.99
C GLN A 68 -0.36 -7.17 8.81
N GLU A 69 0.89 -6.91 9.21
CA GLU A 69 1.33 -5.74 9.98
C GLU A 69 2.35 -4.96 9.17
N GLY A 70 2.40 -3.64 9.36
CA GLY A 70 3.44 -2.81 8.78
C GLY A 70 3.39 -1.36 9.23
N ILE A 71 4.37 -0.59 8.78
CA ILE A 71 4.51 0.84 9.05
C ILE A 71 3.74 1.61 8.00
N ILE A 72 2.80 2.43 8.45
CA ILE A 72 1.97 3.26 7.58
C ILE A 72 2.82 4.39 7.00
N LEU A 73 2.84 4.49 5.68
CA LEU A 73 3.47 5.59 4.94
C LEU A 73 2.47 6.69 4.63
N THR A 74 1.24 6.33 4.29
CA THR A 74 0.13 7.27 4.06
C THR A 74 -1.21 6.57 4.24
N GLN A 75 -2.24 7.36 4.56
CA GLN A 75 -3.64 6.94 4.67
C GLN A 75 -4.52 7.88 3.86
N ASP A 76 -5.71 7.41 3.50
CA ASP A 76 -6.73 8.18 2.80
C ASP A 76 -6.19 8.88 1.54
N LEU A 77 -5.30 8.21 0.82
CA LEU A 77 -4.66 8.76 -0.35
C LEU A 77 -5.70 9.07 -1.42
N ALA A 78 -5.78 10.33 -1.81
CA ALA A 78 -6.70 10.78 -2.85
C ALA A 78 -6.16 10.42 -4.24
N SER A 79 -7.05 10.01 -5.13
CA SER A 79 -6.72 9.79 -6.54
C SER A 79 -6.33 11.11 -7.22
N THR A 80 -5.22 11.09 -7.95
CA THR A 80 -4.69 12.23 -8.71
C THR A 80 -5.22 12.29 -10.14
N ALA A 81 -5.66 11.15 -10.69
CA ALA A 81 -6.35 11.10 -11.98
C ALA A 81 -7.49 10.07 -11.93
N PRO A 82 -8.70 10.41 -12.42
CA PRO A 82 -9.77 9.44 -12.54
C PRO A 82 -9.36 8.33 -13.52
N GLY A 83 -9.88 7.12 -13.30
CA GLY A 83 -9.73 6.04 -14.28
C GLY A 83 -10.38 6.41 -15.60
N ILE A 84 -9.75 6.03 -16.71
CA ILE A 84 -10.26 6.25 -18.07
C ILE A 84 -10.29 4.91 -18.79
N GLY A 85 -11.44 4.54 -19.37
CA GLY A 85 -11.61 3.28 -20.10
C GLY A 85 -11.42 2.06 -19.21
N GLU A 86 -10.48 1.20 -19.57
CA GLU A 86 -10.16 -0.03 -18.83
C GLU A 86 -9.10 0.18 -17.71
N SER A 87 -8.72 1.42 -17.42
CA SER A 87 -7.78 1.73 -16.35
C SER A 87 -8.50 2.36 -15.17
N GLY A 88 -8.18 1.92 -13.95
CA GLY A 88 -8.73 2.52 -12.75
C GLY A 88 -8.04 3.83 -12.34
N PRO A 89 -8.48 4.45 -11.23
CA PRO A 89 -7.92 5.70 -10.76
C PRO A 89 -6.44 5.54 -10.42
N THR A 90 -5.67 6.57 -10.76
CA THR A 90 -4.26 6.68 -10.41
C THR A 90 -4.11 7.37 -9.07
N TYR A 91 -3.19 6.87 -8.26
CA TYR A 91 -2.78 7.40 -6.98
C TYR A 91 -1.30 7.71 -7.03
N PHE A 92 -0.95 8.91 -6.57
CA PHE A 92 0.43 9.37 -6.52
C PHE A 92 0.69 10.06 -5.18
N ALA A 93 1.84 9.77 -4.60
CA ALA A 93 2.33 10.43 -3.39
C ALA A 93 3.86 10.41 -3.35
N GLU A 94 4.44 11.39 -2.70
CA GLU A 94 5.81 11.31 -2.21
C GLU A 94 5.78 10.72 -0.79
N LEU A 95 6.37 9.54 -0.61
CA LEU A 95 6.30 8.78 0.64
C LEU A 95 7.68 8.75 1.31
N THR A 96 7.72 8.93 2.62
CA THR A 96 8.96 8.82 3.40
C THR A 96 8.82 7.70 4.43
N PRO A 97 9.74 6.71 4.45
CA PRO A 97 9.74 5.71 5.50
C PRO A 97 10.04 6.33 6.87
N GLY A 98 9.01 6.39 7.74
CA GLY A 98 9.10 7.00 9.06
C GLY A 98 9.66 6.06 10.13
N PHE A 99 10.89 5.57 9.97
CA PHE A 99 11.51 4.74 11.01
C PHE A 99 11.97 5.57 12.21
N VAL A 100 11.78 5.06 13.42
CA VAL A 100 12.42 5.60 14.62
C VAL A 100 13.94 5.45 14.50
N ALA A 101 14.65 6.57 14.72
CA ALA A 101 16.07 6.79 14.40
C ALA A 101 17.08 5.79 14.99
N SER A 102 16.67 4.88 15.87
CA SER A 102 17.52 3.89 16.54
C SER A 102 17.62 2.54 15.83
N SER A 103 17.06 2.40 14.63
CA SER A 103 16.98 1.12 13.93
C SER A 103 17.24 1.30 12.44
N SER A 104 18.37 0.78 11.96
CA SER A 104 18.68 0.65 10.54
C SER A 104 17.74 -0.39 9.92
N HIS A 105 16.65 0.08 9.33
CA HIS A 105 15.68 -0.77 8.65
C HIS A 105 16.07 -0.87 7.17
N THR A 106 17.03 -1.76 6.91
CA THR A 106 17.48 -2.09 5.56
C THR A 106 17.15 -3.55 5.23
N GLY A 107 17.16 -3.89 3.94
CA GLY A 107 16.84 -5.22 3.45
C GLY A 107 15.50 -5.28 2.73
N GLU A 108 14.97 -6.49 2.53
CA GLU A 108 13.75 -6.70 1.77
C GLU A 108 12.49 -6.38 2.59
N PHE A 109 11.62 -5.58 2.00
CA PHE A 109 10.30 -5.23 2.52
C PHE A 109 9.25 -5.39 1.42
N GLN A 110 8.01 -5.51 1.83
CA GLN A 110 6.85 -5.46 0.96
C GLN A 110 6.19 -4.09 1.09
N LEU A 111 6.12 -3.36 -0.01
CA LEU A 111 5.28 -2.16 -0.11
C LEU A 111 3.86 -2.62 -0.38
N VAL A 112 2.96 -2.39 0.57
CA VAL A 112 1.59 -2.89 0.55
C VAL A 112 0.64 -1.73 0.31
N VAL A 113 -0.29 -1.91 -0.63
CA VAL A 113 -1.44 -1.06 -0.86
C VAL A 113 -2.68 -1.77 -0.36
N VAL A 114 -3.41 -1.08 0.49
CA VAL A 114 -4.67 -1.53 1.08
C VAL A 114 -5.76 -0.57 0.64
N GLU A 115 -6.66 -1.04 -0.21
CA GLU A 115 -7.78 -0.26 -0.73
C GLU A 115 -9.10 -0.79 -0.13
N ASN A 116 -9.79 0.06 0.63
CA ASN A 116 -11.17 -0.20 1.04
C ASN A 116 -12.11 0.37 -0.01
N PHE A 117 -13.13 -0.39 -0.40
CA PHE A 117 -14.05 0.00 -1.46
C PHE A 117 -15.43 -0.64 -1.25
N ASN A 118 -16.45 -0.17 -1.96
CA ASN A 118 -17.75 -0.84 -2.00
C ASN A 118 -17.85 -1.70 -3.27
N ALA A 119 -18.02 -3.01 -3.11
CA ALA A 119 -18.27 -3.94 -4.20
C ALA A 119 -19.66 -3.71 -4.82
N PHE A 120 -19.92 -4.39 -5.94
CA PHE A 120 -21.24 -4.35 -6.57
C PHE A 120 -22.33 -4.77 -5.55
N GLY A 121 -23.41 -3.99 -5.47
CA GLY A 121 -24.44 -4.15 -4.44
C GLY A 121 -24.17 -3.38 -3.14
N GLY A 122 -23.09 -2.60 -3.05
CA GLY A 122 -22.80 -1.71 -1.92
C GLY A 122 -22.11 -2.37 -0.74
N SER A 123 -21.73 -3.65 -0.84
CA SER A 123 -21.05 -4.37 0.23
C SER A 123 -19.61 -3.87 0.42
N PRO A 124 -19.14 -3.62 1.66
CA PRO A 124 -17.76 -3.24 1.90
C PRO A 124 -16.82 -4.38 1.49
N ALA A 125 -15.72 -4.01 0.84
CA ALA A 125 -14.73 -4.91 0.30
C ALA A 125 -13.32 -4.32 0.44
N LEU A 126 -12.33 -5.19 0.29
CA LEU A 126 -10.93 -4.90 0.53
C LEU A 126 -10.07 -5.50 -0.58
N SER A 127 -9.26 -4.65 -1.20
CA SER A 127 -8.20 -5.06 -2.11
C SER A 127 -6.88 -4.88 -1.40
N VAL A 128 -6.04 -5.91 -1.47
CA VAL A 128 -4.68 -5.83 -0.96
C VAL A 128 -3.73 -6.27 -2.05
N GLN A 129 -2.74 -5.43 -2.30
CA GLN A 129 -1.63 -5.74 -3.18
C GLN A 129 -0.33 -5.37 -2.52
N TYR A 130 0.73 -6.08 -2.89
CA TYR A 130 2.05 -5.70 -2.48
C TYR A 130 3.07 -6.03 -3.56
N GLN A 131 4.23 -5.40 -3.46
CA GLN A 131 5.41 -5.78 -4.21
C GLN A 131 6.64 -5.74 -3.30
N THR A 132 7.62 -6.58 -3.61
CA THR A 132 8.89 -6.58 -2.90
C THR A 132 9.75 -5.41 -3.36
N ILE A 133 10.36 -4.73 -2.40
CA ILE A 133 11.36 -3.67 -2.57
C ILE A 133 12.51 -3.89 -1.60
N THR A 134 13.64 -3.26 -1.86
CA THR A 134 14.77 -3.22 -0.94
C THR A 134 14.89 -1.84 -0.31
N LEU A 135 15.03 -1.77 1.01
CA LEU A 135 15.39 -0.55 1.73
C LEU A 135 16.91 -0.49 1.91
N SER A 136 17.52 0.64 1.57
CA SER A 136 18.96 0.93 1.78
C SER A 136 19.20 2.02 2.81
#